data_AF-A0A6M1XSC0-F1
#
_entry.id   AF-A0A6M1XSC0-F1
#
_cell.length_a   1.000
_cell.length_b   1.000
_cell.length_c   1.000
_cell.angle_alpha   90.00
_cell.angle_beta   90.00
_cell.angle_gamma   90.00
#
_symmetry.space_group_name_H-M   'P 1'
#
loop_
_entity.id
_entity.type
_entity.pdbx_description
1 polymer ?
#
loop_
_entity_poly.entity_id
_entity_poly.type
_entity_poly.pdbx_seq_one_letter_code
_entity_poly.pdbx_strand_id
1 'polypeptide(L)'
;MSELTAKQARFVNEYIRTLNVTQSAIKAGYSANSAHVTGCRLLKKPHIKQYIQEQKDKIIDENVLTAKEILHVLTNAAVGDETETKEV
;
A
#
# COMPACT_ATOMS: atom_id res chain seq x y z
N MET A 1 15.61 -2.27 14.80
CA MET A 1 14.74 -2.56 13.63
C MET A 1 15.31 -3.80 12.96
N SER A 2 14.72 -4.97 13.15
CA SER A 2 15.18 -6.18 12.45
C SER A 2 14.76 -6.07 10.99
N GLU A 3 15.74 -5.85 10.11
CA GLU A 3 15.56 -5.70 8.68
C GLU A 3 14.89 -6.95 8.08
N LEU A 4 13.88 -6.75 7.20
CA LEU A 4 13.26 -7.88 6.51
C LEU A 4 14.29 -8.49 5.56
N THR A 5 14.36 -9.82 5.52
CA THR A 5 15.10 -10.48 4.45
C THR A 5 14.42 -10.22 3.11
N ALA A 6 15.17 -10.29 2.00
CA ALA A 6 14.63 -10.07 0.65
C ALA A 6 13.39 -10.94 0.34
N LYS A 7 13.36 -12.18 0.84
CA LYS A 7 12.18 -13.07 0.70
C LYS A 7 10.99 -12.62 1.53
N GLN A 8 11.21 -12.10 2.74
CA GLN A 8 10.12 -11.58 3.58
C GLN A 8 9.56 -10.27 3.01
N ALA A 9 10.41 -9.39 2.49
CA ALA A 9 9.98 -8.16 1.82
C ALA A 9 9.12 -8.48 0.58
N ARG A 10 9.57 -9.42 -0.28
CA ARG A 10 8.78 -9.92 -1.41
C ARG A 10 7.43 -10.49 -0.98
N PHE A 11 7.40 -11.27 0.11
CA PHE A 11 6.15 -11.81 0.66
C PHE A 11 5.18 -10.71 1.08
N VAL A 12 5.66 -9.67 1.78
CA VAL A 12 4.80 -8.57 2.20
C VAL A 12 4.25 -7.79 1.01
N ASN A 13 5.09 -7.46 0.02
CA ASN A 13 4.65 -6.71 -1.16
C ASN A 13 3.57 -7.48 -1.94
N GLU A 14 3.74 -8.79 -2.14
CA GLU A 14 2.73 -9.62 -2.79
C GLU A 14 1.46 -9.78 -1.94
N TYR A 15 1.60 -9.85 -0.61
CA TYR A 15 0.47 -9.97 0.29
C TYR A 15 -0.38 -8.72 0.33
N ILE A 16 0.22 -7.53 0.34
CA ILE A 16 -0.51 -6.26 0.28
C ILE A 16 -1.27 -6.15 -1.04
N ARG A 17 -0.67 -6.59 -2.15
CA ARG A 17 -1.30 -6.56 -3.47
C ARG A 17 -2.47 -7.54 -3.62
N THR A 18 -2.33 -8.75 -3.09
CA THR A 18 -3.26 -9.85 -3.39
C THR A 18 -4.19 -10.21 -2.24
N LEU A 19 -3.85 -9.82 -1.01
CA LEU A 19 -4.45 -10.27 0.24
C LEU A 19 -4.54 -11.81 0.38
N ASN A 20 -3.77 -12.55 -0.42
CA ASN A 20 -3.76 -14.00 -0.44
C ASN A 20 -2.43 -14.52 0.13
N VAL A 21 -2.49 -15.05 1.36
CA VAL A 21 -1.31 -15.49 2.12
C VAL A 21 -0.52 -16.58 1.39
N THR A 22 -1.22 -17.61 0.92
CA THR A 22 -0.58 -18.78 0.29
C THR A 22 0.07 -18.38 -1.03
N GLN A 23 -0.64 -17.65 -1.89
CA GLN A 23 -0.10 -17.22 -3.19
C GLN A 23 1.06 -16.24 -3.02
N SER A 24 1.00 -15.36 -2.03
CA SER A 24 2.09 -14.42 -1.73
C SER A 24 3.35 -15.14 -1.28
N ALA A 25 3.22 -16.20 -0.47
CA ALA A 25 4.36 -17.03 -0.08
C ALA A 25 4.96 -17.78 -1.27
N ILE A 26 4.14 -18.29 -2.19
CA ILE A 26 4.64 -18.94 -3.41
C ILE A 26 5.43 -17.94 -4.28
N LYS A 27 4.84 -16.77 -4.56
CA LYS A 27 5.48 -15.71 -5.37
C LYS A 27 6.76 -15.15 -4.74
N ALA A 28 6.84 -15.15 -3.40
CA ALA A 28 8.03 -14.77 -2.66
C ALA A 28 9.16 -15.82 -2.69
N GLY A 29 8.93 -16.98 -3.30
CA GLY A 29 9.94 -18.04 -3.45
C GLY A 29 10.04 -18.99 -2.25
N TYR A 30 8.93 -19.19 -1.53
CA TYR A 30 8.78 -20.29 -0.57
C TYR A 30 8.22 -21.55 -1.26
N SER A 31 8.50 -22.72 -0.68
CA SER A 31 8.03 -24.00 -1.20
C SER A 31 6.50 -24.03 -1.26
N ALA A 32 5.95 -24.38 -2.43
CA ALA A 32 4.51 -24.46 -2.65
C ALA A 32 3.82 -25.42 -1.67
N ASN A 33 4.43 -26.57 -1.39
CA ASN A 33 3.88 -27.61 -0.51
C ASN A 33 3.67 -27.12 0.92
N SER A 34 4.42 -26.10 1.37
CA SER A 34 4.34 -25.55 2.72
C SER A 34 4.02 -24.05 2.75
N ALA A 35 3.60 -23.49 1.61
CA ALA A 35 3.40 -22.05 1.45
C ALA A 35 2.31 -21.53 2.38
N HIS A 36 1.23 -22.30 2.57
CA HIS A 36 0.13 -21.94 3.46
C HIS A 36 0.61 -21.80 4.91
N VAL A 37 1.30 -22.82 5.44
CA VAL A 37 1.84 -22.82 6.81
C VAL A 37 2.90 -21.73 6.98
N THR A 38 3.79 -21.61 5.99
CA THR A 38 4.88 -20.62 6.01
C THR A 38 4.34 -19.20 6.00
N GLY A 39 3.38 -18.89 5.13
CA GLY A 39 2.74 -17.58 5.07
C GLY A 39 2.03 -17.22 6.37
N CYS A 40 1.25 -18.14 6.95
CA CYS A 40 0.62 -17.94 8.25
C CYS A 40 1.64 -17.66 9.37
N ARG A 41 2.79 -18.37 9.36
CA ARG A 41 3.88 -18.12 10.31
C ARG A 41 4.56 -16.77 10.08
N LEU A 42 4.72 -16.33 8.83
CA LEU A 42 5.29 -15.03 8.49
C LEU A 42 4.41 -13.89 9.03
N LEU A 43 3.09 -13.97 8.86
CA LEU A 43 2.17 -12.94 9.38
C LEU A 43 2.18 -12.79 10.90
N LYS A 44 2.54 -13.85 11.63
CA LYS A 44 2.66 -13.81 13.10
C LYS A 44 3.96 -13.19 13.60
N LYS A 45 4.96 -12.98 12.72
CA LYS A 45 6.24 -12.39 13.12
C LYS A 45 6.06 -10.87 13.35
N PRO A 46 6.46 -10.33 14.52
CA PRO A 46 6.22 -8.92 14.87
C PRO A 46 6.78 -7.94 13.84
N HIS A 47 8.00 -8.16 13.35
CA HIS A 47 8.64 -7.27 12.38
C HIS A 47 7.96 -7.28 11.00
N ILE A 48 7.37 -8.41 10.60
CA ILE A 48 6.58 -8.50 9.36
C ILE A 48 5.24 -7.78 9.53
N LYS A 49 4.58 -7.98 10.67
CA LYS A 49 3.32 -7.29 10.98
C LYS A 49 3.51 -5.77 11.00
N GLN A 50 4.59 -5.29 11.62
CA GLN A 50 4.96 -3.88 11.64
C GLN A 50 5.14 -3.34 10.21
N TYR A 51 5.91 -4.03 9.37
CA TYR A 51 6.13 -3.59 8.00
C TYR A 51 4.84 -3.58 7.15
N ILE A 52 3.96 -4.56 7.33
CA ILE A 52 2.64 -4.55 6.68
C ILE A 52 1.84 -3.31 7.11
N GLN A 53 1.89 -2.95 8.40
CA GLN A 53 1.19 -1.77 8.89
C GLN A 53 1.77 -0.49 8.30
N GLU A 54 3.10 -0.33 8.33
CA GLU A 54 3.78 0.84 7.75
C GLU A 54 3.44 1.02 6.26
N GLN A 55 3.38 -0.07 5.48
CA GLN A 55 2.99 0.02 4.08
C GLN A 55 1.51 0.35 3.88
N LYS A 56 0.62 -0.15 4.75
CA LYS A 56 -0.80 0.23 4.71
C LYS A 56 -0.99 1.69 5.03
N ASP A 57 -0.29 2.20 6.03
CA ASP A 57 -0.36 3.60 6.43
C ASP A 57 0.15 4.52 5.30
N LYS A 58 1.22 4.12 4.61
CA LYS A 58 1.69 4.82 3.39
C LYS A 58 0.66 4.81 2.27
N ILE A 59 0.04 3.67 1.99
CA ILE A 59 -1.02 3.59 0.97
C ILE A 59 -2.20 4.49 1.35
N ILE A 60 -2.59 4.53 2.62
CA ILE A 60 -3.66 5.42 3.09
C ILE A 60 -3.22 6.88 2.90
N ASP A 61 -2.02 7.25 3.29
CA ASP A 61 -1.49 8.61 3.12
C ASP A 61 -1.43 9.03 1.64
N GLU A 62 -0.98 8.14 0.74
CA GLU A 62 -0.91 8.40 -0.70
C GLU A 62 -2.30 8.47 -1.38
N ASN A 63 -3.30 7.74 -0.89
CA ASN A 63 -4.64 7.69 -1.50
C ASN A 63 -5.66 8.62 -0.83
N VAL A 64 -5.34 9.21 0.32
CA VAL A 64 -6.18 10.21 0.97
C VAL A 64 -5.81 11.58 0.42
N LEU A 65 -6.77 12.26 -0.22
CA LEU A 65 -6.57 13.67 -0.56
C LEU A 65 -6.36 14.48 0.72
N THR A 66 -5.28 15.24 0.77
CA THR A 66 -5.03 16.19 1.84
C THR A 66 -6.10 17.30 1.82
N ALA A 67 -6.36 17.92 2.98
CA ALA A 67 -7.33 19.03 3.05
C ALA A 67 -7.02 20.16 2.05
N LYS A 68 -5.73 20.39 1.73
CA LYS A 68 -5.31 21.36 0.72
C LYS A 68 -5.71 20.95 -0.69
N GLU A 69 -5.54 19.69 -1.05
CA GLU A 69 -5.95 19.16 -2.37
C GLU A 69 -7.47 19.16 -2.50
N ILE A 70 -8.21 18.83 -1.44
CA ILE A 70 -9.68 18.97 -1.41
C ILE A 70 -10.09 20.43 -1.62
N LEU A 71 -9.49 21.38 -0.89
CA LEU A 71 -9.77 22.80 -1.07
C LEU A 71 -9.44 23.28 -2.48
N HIS A 72 -8.36 22.79 -3.09
CA HIS A 72 -8.00 23.13 -4.46
C HIS A 72 -9.02 22.57 -5.47
N VAL A 73 -9.41 21.31 -5.34
CA VAL A 73 -10.44 20.69 -6.19
C VAL A 73 -11.78 21.41 -6.02
N LEU A 74 -12.19 21.73 -4.79
CA LEU A 74 -13.41 22.49 -4.51
C LEU A 74 -13.34 23.90 -5.08
N THR A 75 -12.18 24.57 -5.01
CA THR A 75 -11.98 25.89 -5.61
C THR A 75 -12.10 25.81 -7.12
N ASN A 76 -11.45 24.85 -7.78
CA ASN A 76 -11.54 24.69 -9.23
C ASN A 76 -12.98 24.34 -9.67
N ALA A 77 -13.69 23.51 -8.90
CA ALA A 77 -15.09 23.19 -9.17
C ALA A 77 -16.04 24.38 -8.93
N ALA A 78 -15.75 25.22 -7.93
CA ALA A 78 -16.55 26.40 -7.59
C ALA A 78 -16.27 27.59 -8.53
N VAL A 79 -15.03 27.72 -9.02
CA VAL A 79 -14.62 28.72 -10.03
C VAL A 79 -15.05 28.28 -11.44
N GLY A 80 -15.31 26.98 -11.63
CA GLY A 80 -16.13 26.46 -12.72
C GLY A 80 -15.73 26.91 -14.11
N ASP A 81 -14.58 26.46 -14.63
CA ASP A 81 -14.24 26.58 -16.06
C ASP A 81 -14.45 27.99 -16.69
N GLU A 82 -14.35 29.05 -15.90
CA GLU A 82 -14.38 30.41 -16.42
C GLU A 82 -12.95 30.76 -16.82
N THR A 83 -12.59 30.40 -18.06
CA THR A 83 -11.57 31.13 -18.80
C THR A 83 -12.01 32.59 -18.83
N GLU A 84 -11.50 33.37 -17.87
CA GLU A 84 -11.63 34.81 -17.82
C GLU A 84 -10.91 35.36 -19.06
N THR A 85 -11.63 35.50 -20.16
CA THR A 85 -11.27 36.43 -21.23
C THR A 85 -11.22 37.81 -20.60
N LYS A 86 -10.01 38.24 -20.22
CA LYS A 86 -9.72 39.64 -19.94
C LYS A 86 -9.84 40.39 -21.26
N GLU A 87 -10.99 41.01 -21.49
CA GLU A 87 -11.07 42.13 -22.41
C GLU A 87 -10.40 43.34 -21.76
N VAL A 88 -9.27 43.76 -22.36
CA VAL A 88 -8.78 45.14 -22.37
C VAL A 88 -8.05 45.41 -23.68
#